data_AF-D5DUT9-F1
#
_entry.id   AF-D5DUT9-F1
#
_cell.length_a   1.000
_cell.length_b   1.000
_cell.length_c   1.000
_cell.angle_alpha   90.00
_cell.angle_beta   90.00
_cell.angle_gamma   90.00
#
_symmetry.space_group_name_H-M   'P 1'
#
loop_
_entity.id
_entity.type
_entity.pdbx_description
1 polymer ?
#
loop_
_entity_poly.entity_id
_entity_poly.type
_entity_poly.pdbx_seq_one_letter_code
_entity_poly.pdbx_strand_id
1 'polypeptide(L)'
;MSFNLKVGEIKKAYLTEQEIWKIINQFFANDHFTTTYKYGLMKALIENLYNVDNRLVLTFDQVYFSFAKIYWNLVIHHDLNQLNTHNRQAGIQKELKEFQLMHGVPNKVVFDRLPSNLQLQLVERTKKVGARYVVGALYGDMEGSIYEFDKRTEYIKFNSSMYIFLQKYR
;
A
#
# COMPACT_ATOMS: atom_id res chain seq x y z
N MET A 1 17.81 -6.27 -4.01
CA MET A 1 16.43 -5.94 -4.44
C MET A 1 15.45 -6.32 -3.33
N SER A 2 14.98 -5.36 -2.54
CA SER A 2 14.18 -5.60 -1.33
C SER A 2 12.78 -6.16 -1.59
N PHE A 3 12.26 -6.11 -2.83
CA PHE A 3 10.92 -6.64 -3.15
C PHE A 3 10.77 -8.15 -2.90
N ASN A 4 11.86 -8.91 -3.07
CA ASN A 4 11.86 -10.37 -2.86
C ASN A 4 12.00 -10.78 -1.38
N LEU A 5 12.17 -9.83 -0.46
CA LEU A 5 12.26 -10.13 0.96
C LEU A 5 10.96 -10.77 1.46
N LYS A 6 11.09 -11.86 2.22
CA LYS A 6 9.98 -12.48 2.95
C LYS A 6 9.74 -11.80 4.29
N VAL A 7 10.80 -11.28 4.89
CA VAL A 7 10.82 -10.55 6.15
C VAL A 7 11.70 -9.31 5.99
N GLY A 8 11.28 -8.19 6.56
CA GLY A 8 12.11 -7.01 6.76
C GLY A 8 11.96 -6.54 8.20
N GLU A 9 13.08 -6.32 8.89
CA GLU A 9 13.12 -5.88 10.30
C GLU A 9 13.37 -4.37 10.39
N ILE A 10 12.92 -3.71 11.45
CA ILE A 10 13.22 -2.29 11.65
C ILE A 10 14.74 -2.13 11.79
N LYS A 11 15.35 -1.37 10.87
CA LYS A 11 16.81 -1.16 10.90
C LYS A 11 17.27 -0.14 11.93
N LYS A 12 16.41 0.82 12.26
CA LYS A 12 16.71 1.89 13.21
C LYS A 12 15.50 2.14 14.09
N ALA A 13 15.58 1.70 15.34
CA ALA A 13 14.45 1.77 16.28
C ALA A 13 14.05 3.20 16.65
N TYR A 14 15.01 4.12 16.72
CA TYR A 14 14.78 5.52 17.08
C TYR A 14 15.10 6.44 15.90
N LEU A 15 14.12 7.23 15.47
CA LEU A 15 14.27 8.24 14.42
C LEU A 15 13.91 9.61 14.98
N THR A 16 14.69 10.62 14.63
CA THR A 16 14.32 12.02 14.93
C THR A 16 13.29 12.53 13.91
N GLU A 17 12.51 13.55 14.25
CA GLU A 17 11.56 14.14 13.28
C GLU A 17 12.26 14.64 12.01
N GLN A 18 13.47 15.19 12.12
CA GLN A 18 14.26 15.64 10.97
C GLN A 18 14.63 14.48 10.04
N GLU A 19 15.00 13.33 10.60
CA GLU A 19 15.28 12.12 9.83
C GLU A 19 14.02 11.59 9.13
N ILE A 20 12.90 11.58 9.84
CA ILE A 20 11.61 11.15 9.28
C ILE A 20 11.19 12.08 8.13
N TRP A 21 11.28 13.40 8.31
CA TRP A 21 11.03 14.37 7.25
C TRP A 21 11.91 14.13 6.03
N LYS A 22 13.22 13.90 6.25
CA LYS A 22 14.15 13.59 5.16
C LYS A 22 13.72 12.35 4.39
N ILE A 23 13.39 11.26 5.08
CA ILE A 23 12.94 10.00 4.47
C ILE A 23 11.67 10.22 3.63
N ILE A 24 10.66 10.88 4.21
CA ILE A 24 9.38 11.16 3.53
C ILE A 24 9.60 12.04 2.28
N ASN A 25 10.38 13.11 2.41
CA ASN A 25 10.66 14.02 1.30
C ASN A 25 11.43 13.30 0.19
N GLN A 26 12.42 12.48 0.53
CA GLN A 26 13.15 11.67 -0.45
C GLN A 26 12.23 10.69 -1.20
N PHE A 27 11.29 10.05 -0.49
CA PHE A 27 10.33 9.16 -1.11
C PHE A 27 9.41 9.87 -2.09
N PHE A 28 8.87 11.04 -1.73
CA PHE A 28 7.96 11.79 -2.61
C PHE A 28 8.67 12.54 -3.74
N ALA A 29 9.95 12.89 -3.55
CA ALA A 29 10.75 13.53 -4.60
C ALA A 29 11.31 12.53 -5.63
N ASN A 30 11.11 11.22 -5.44
CA ASN A 30 11.69 10.19 -6.30
C ASN A 30 10.93 10.07 -7.63
N ASP A 31 11.51 10.62 -8.69
CA ASP A 31 11.00 10.61 -10.06
C ASP A 31 11.17 9.25 -10.77
N HIS A 32 11.98 8.34 -10.22
CA HIS A 32 12.17 7.00 -10.77
C HIS A 32 11.01 6.04 -10.50
N PHE A 33 10.03 6.43 -9.68
CA PHE A 33 8.85 5.60 -9.45
C PHE A 33 7.95 5.59 -10.68
N THR A 34 8.10 4.55 -11.51
CA THR A 34 7.33 4.36 -12.75
C THR A 34 5.85 4.00 -12.52
N THR A 35 5.48 3.72 -11.27
CA THR A 35 4.18 3.18 -10.86
C THR A 35 3.71 3.79 -9.55
N THR A 36 2.40 3.94 -9.38
CA THR A 36 1.84 4.59 -8.18
C THR A 36 1.71 3.68 -6.95
N TYR A 37 1.93 2.36 -7.08
CA TYR A 37 1.57 1.38 -6.03
C TYR A 37 2.26 1.61 -4.69
N LYS A 38 3.46 2.18 -4.67
CA LYS A 38 4.16 2.49 -3.41
C LYS A 38 3.48 3.64 -2.67
N TYR A 39 3.03 4.66 -3.41
CA TYR A 39 2.23 5.75 -2.87
C TYR A 39 0.88 5.25 -2.35
N GLY A 40 0.22 4.34 -3.07
CA GLY A 40 -1.03 3.76 -2.60
C GLY A 40 -0.86 2.89 -1.35
N LEU A 41 0.25 2.13 -1.23
CA LEU A 41 0.55 1.38 0.00
C LEU A 41 0.87 2.32 1.16
N MET A 42 1.67 3.37 0.94
CA MET A 42 1.93 4.40 1.95
C MET A 42 0.63 5.04 2.44
N LYS A 43 -0.27 5.40 1.52
CA LYS A 43 -1.58 5.94 1.87
C LYS A 43 -2.42 4.94 2.68
N ALA A 44 -2.45 3.66 2.28
CA ALA A 44 -3.16 2.61 3.01
C ALA A 44 -2.62 2.45 4.44
N LEU A 45 -1.30 2.56 4.64
CA LEU A 45 -0.68 2.53 5.96
C LEU A 45 -1.11 3.73 6.82
N ILE A 46 -1.09 4.95 6.26
CA ILE A 46 -1.50 6.18 6.96
C ILE A 46 -2.98 6.12 7.37
N GLU A 47 -3.85 5.60 6.51
CA GLU A 47 -5.28 5.43 6.82
C GLU A 47 -5.50 4.49 8.00
N ASN A 48 -4.66 3.47 8.14
CA ASN A 48 -4.74 2.45 9.19
C ASN A 48 -3.98 2.78 10.48
N LEU A 49 -3.45 4.00 10.65
CA LEU A 49 -2.76 4.38 11.89
C LEU A 49 -3.64 4.22 13.15
N TYR A 50 -4.96 4.33 13.06
CA TYR A 50 -5.87 4.11 14.19
C TYR A 50 -6.31 2.65 14.37
N ASN A 51 -5.95 1.77 13.43
CA ASN A 51 -6.37 0.37 13.40
C ASN A 51 -5.28 -0.60 13.90
N VAL A 52 -4.15 -0.04 14.38
CA VAL A 52 -3.04 -0.83 14.93
C VAL A 52 -3.41 -1.46 16.26
N ASP A 53 -2.83 -2.62 16.58
CA ASP A 53 -2.91 -3.18 17.92
C ASP A 53 -2.02 -2.40 18.93
N ASN A 54 -2.04 -2.82 20.19
CA ASN A 54 -1.19 -2.25 21.25
C ASN A 54 0.33 -2.39 21.02
N ARG A 55 0.75 -3.16 20.00
CA ARG A 55 2.13 -3.36 19.58
C ARG A 55 2.44 -2.68 18.25
N LEU A 56 1.55 -1.81 17.77
CA LEU A 56 1.64 -1.09 16.50
C LEU A 56 1.60 -2.01 15.26
N VAL A 57 0.93 -3.15 15.37
CA VAL A 57 0.83 -4.17 14.31
C VAL A 57 -0.48 -4.01 13.53
N LEU A 58 -0.38 -4.15 12.21
CA LEU A 58 -1.49 -4.34 11.28
C LEU A 58 -1.37 -5.71 10.61
N THR A 59 -2.52 -6.34 10.36
CA THR A 59 -2.62 -7.48 9.45
C THR A 59 -2.55 -7.00 7.99
N PHE A 60 -2.13 -7.88 7.08
CA PHE A 60 -2.21 -7.58 5.65
C PHE A 60 -3.65 -7.34 5.22
N ASP A 61 -4.64 -8.02 5.79
CA ASP A 61 -6.05 -7.81 5.44
C ASP A 61 -6.50 -6.36 5.69
N GLN A 62 -6.14 -5.79 6.85
CA GLN A 62 -6.43 -4.38 7.15
C GLN A 62 -5.80 -3.43 6.13
N VAL A 63 -4.51 -3.65 5.83
CA VAL A 63 -3.76 -2.80 4.90
C VAL A 63 -4.31 -2.94 3.47
N TYR A 64 -4.54 -4.17 3.02
CA TYR A 64 -4.99 -4.45 1.66
C TYR A 64 -6.46 -4.12 1.42
N PHE A 65 -7.28 -4.07 2.47
CA PHE A 65 -8.62 -3.50 2.36
C PHE A 65 -8.58 -2.02 1.95
N SER A 66 -7.83 -1.20 2.69
CA SER A 66 -7.62 0.21 2.33
C SER A 66 -6.94 0.36 0.97
N PHE A 67 -5.93 -0.46 0.69
CA PHE A 67 -5.21 -0.45 -0.59
C PHE A 67 -6.15 -0.73 -1.76
N ALA A 68 -6.96 -1.79 -1.69
CA ALA A 68 -7.92 -2.15 -2.73
C ALA A 68 -8.93 -1.04 -2.95
N LYS A 69 -9.46 -0.45 -1.87
CA LYS A 69 -10.38 0.70 -1.92
C LYS A 69 -9.77 1.90 -2.64
N ILE A 70 -8.55 2.29 -2.27
CA ILE A 70 -7.82 3.40 -2.90
C ILE A 70 -7.66 3.13 -4.39
N TYR A 71 -7.14 1.96 -4.74
CA TYR A 71 -6.83 1.61 -6.13
C TYR A 71 -8.05 1.43 -7.00
N TRP A 72 -9.10 0.80 -6.49
CA TRP A 72 -10.37 0.67 -7.18
C TRP A 72 -10.93 2.05 -7.52
N ASN A 73 -10.93 2.97 -6.56
CA ASN A 73 -11.43 4.31 -6.80
C ASN A 73 -10.56 5.07 -7.82
N LEU A 74 -9.24 4.98 -7.74
CA LEU A 74 -8.35 5.62 -8.73
C LEU A 74 -8.53 5.06 -10.14
N VAL A 75 -8.60 3.73 -10.28
CA VAL A 75 -8.56 3.06 -11.59
C VAL A 75 -9.93 2.89 -12.22
N ILE A 76 -10.92 2.46 -11.45
CA ILE A 76 -12.25 2.11 -11.98
C ILE A 76 -13.22 3.27 -11.85
N HIS A 77 -13.15 4.01 -10.73
CA HIS A 77 -14.02 5.17 -10.54
C HIS A 77 -13.54 6.40 -11.32
N HIS A 78 -12.24 6.69 -11.27
CA HIS A 78 -11.65 7.89 -11.88
C HIS A 78 -10.93 7.65 -13.22
N ASP A 79 -10.81 6.39 -13.69
CA ASP A 79 -10.11 6.00 -14.93
C ASP A 79 -8.68 6.55 -15.04
N LEU A 80 -7.96 6.59 -13.91
CA LEU A 80 -6.57 7.04 -13.89
C LEU A 80 -5.62 5.91 -14.28
N ASN A 81 -4.72 6.19 -15.21
CA ASN A 81 -3.63 5.26 -15.55
C ASN A 81 -2.58 5.23 -14.43
N GLN A 82 -2.12 4.03 -14.06
CA GLN A 82 -1.21 3.86 -12.91
C GLN A 82 0.26 3.73 -13.33
N LEU A 83 0.55 4.00 -14.61
CA LEU A 83 1.89 4.13 -15.17
C LEU A 83 2.05 5.50 -15.81
N ASN A 84 3.29 6.00 -15.82
CA ASN A 84 3.67 7.21 -16.54
C ASN A 84 3.77 6.99 -18.08
N THR A 85 2.97 6.07 -18.63
CA THR A 85 2.97 5.72 -20.06
C THR A 85 1.55 5.37 -20.49
N HIS A 86 1.01 6.09 -21.47
CA HIS A 86 -0.41 6.00 -21.87
C HIS A 86 -0.86 4.63 -22.41
N ASN A 87 0.07 3.80 -22.92
CA ASN A 87 -0.25 2.51 -23.57
C ASN A 87 0.12 1.27 -22.76
N ARG A 88 0.49 1.44 -21.48
CA ARG A 88 0.80 0.32 -20.60
C ARG A 88 -0.01 0.44 -19.32
N GLN A 89 -0.38 -0.70 -18.77
CA GLN A 89 -1.10 -0.80 -17.50
C GLN A 89 -0.23 -1.53 -16.48
N ALA A 90 -0.21 -1.03 -15.25
CA ALA A 90 0.44 -1.69 -14.13
C ALA A 90 -0.25 -3.03 -13.80
N GLY A 91 0.46 -3.97 -13.19
CA GLY A 91 -0.09 -5.29 -12.84
C GLY A 91 -1.39 -5.21 -12.02
N ILE A 92 -1.42 -4.34 -10.99
CA ILE A 92 -2.62 -4.11 -10.19
C ILE A 92 -3.75 -3.50 -11.03
N GLN A 93 -3.45 -2.56 -11.93
CA GLN A 93 -4.47 -1.96 -12.79
C GLN A 93 -5.14 -3.00 -13.71
N LYS A 94 -4.36 -3.94 -14.25
CA LYS A 94 -4.89 -5.05 -15.05
C LYS A 94 -5.81 -5.95 -14.20
N GLU A 95 -5.35 -6.34 -13.02
CA GLU A 95 -6.13 -7.16 -12.09
C GLU A 95 -7.49 -6.53 -11.74
N LEU A 96 -7.51 -5.21 -11.49
CA LEU A 96 -8.76 -4.49 -11.19
C LEU A 96 -9.71 -4.45 -12.39
N LYS A 97 -9.19 -4.18 -13.60
CA LYS A 97 -10.01 -4.13 -14.82
C LYS A 97 -10.54 -5.52 -15.20
N GLU A 98 -9.73 -6.57 -15.04
CA GLU A 98 -10.15 -7.96 -15.23
C GLU A 98 -11.24 -8.35 -14.22
N PHE A 99 -11.08 -7.99 -12.94
CA PHE A 99 -12.11 -8.21 -11.92
C PHE A 99 -13.42 -7.49 -12.25
N GLN A 100 -13.34 -6.23 -12.68
CA GLN A 100 -14.49 -5.44 -13.10
C GLN A 100 -15.26 -6.13 -14.24
N LEU A 101 -14.54 -6.56 -15.29
CA LEU A 101 -15.14 -7.24 -16.45
C LEU A 101 -15.76 -8.58 -16.06
N MET A 102 -15.07 -9.39 -15.26
CA MET A 102 -15.52 -10.71 -14.80
C MET A 102 -16.85 -10.65 -14.04
N HIS A 103 -17.05 -9.59 -13.27
CA HIS A 103 -18.25 -9.42 -12.44
C HIS A 103 -19.27 -8.44 -13.01
N GLY A 104 -19.06 -7.94 -14.25
CA GLY A 104 -19.97 -7.02 -14.92
C GLY A 104 -20.20 -5.71 -14.17
N VAL A 105 -19.20 -5.23 -13.41
CA VAL A 105 -19.34 -4.04 -12.59
C VAL A 105 -19.26 -2.78 -13.48
N PRO A 106 -20.24 -1.87 -13.43
CA PRO A 106 -20.20 -0.65 -14.24
C PRO A 106 -18.97 0.22 -13.93
N ASN A 107 -18.54 1.00 -14.93
CA ASN A 107 -17.56 2.06 -14.71
C ASN A 107 -18.09 3.07 -13.67
N LYS A 108 -17.19 3.77 -12.98
CA LYS A 108 -17.57 4.81 -12.00
C LYS A 108 -18.32 4.29 -10.76
N VAL A 109 -18.27 3.00 -10.48
CA VAL A 109 -18.71 2.45 -9.18
C VAL A 109 -17.59 2.65 -8.17
N VAL A 110 -17.88 3.28 -7.03
CA VAL A 110 -16.94 3.38 -5.90
C VAL A 110 -16.87 2.06 -5.15
N PHE A 111 -15.71 1.77 -4.55
CA PHE A 111 -15.45 0.49 -3.87
C PHE A 111 -16.51 0.15 -2.82
N ASP A 112 -16.92 1.13 -2.01
CA ASP A 112 -17.89 0.93 -0.92
C ASP A 112 -19.30 0.54 -1.41
N ARG A 113 -19.60 0.75 -2.71
CA ARG A 113 -20.86 0.33 -3.33
C ARG A 113 -20.80 -1.08 -3.93
N LEU A 114 -19.64 -1.72 -3.93
CA LEU A 114 -19.54 -3.12 -4.31
C LEU A 114 -20.21 -3.99 -3.24
N PRO A 115 -20.89 -5.08 -3.62
CA PRO A 115 -21.30 -6.12 -2.68
C PRO A 115 -20.11 -6.60 -1.83
N SER A 116 -20.34 -6.85 -0.53
CA SER A 116 -19.27 -7.19 0.43
C SER A 116 -18.45 -8.41 0.01
N ASN A 117 -19.09 -9.41 -0.61
CA ASN A 117 -18.38 -10.58 -1.15
C ASN A 117 -17.42 -10.21 -2.28
N LEU A 118 -17.76 -9.24 -3.14
CA LEU A 118 -16.87 -8.76 -4.19
C LEU A 118 -15.75 -7.89 -3.63
N GLN A 119 -16.03 -7.06 -2.62
CA GLN A 119 -14.99 -6.31 -1.92
C GLN A 119 -13.92 -7.26 -1.36
N LEU A 120 -14.32 -8.31 -0.65
CA LEU A 120 -13.39 -9.29 -0.07
C LEU A 120 -12.60 -10.04 -1.15
N GLN A 121 -13.24 -10.47 -2.25
CA GLN A 121 -12.53 -11.11 -3.36
C GLN A 121 -11.50 -10.20 -4.02
N LEU A 122 -11.83 -8.91 -4.17
CA LEU A 122 -10.93 -7.91 -4.72
C LEU A 122 -9.74 -7.64 -3.79
N VAL A 123 -9.98 -7.59 -2.48
CA VAL A 123 -8.93 -7.47 -1.46
C VAL A 123 -7.98 -8.65 -1.55
N GLU A 124 -8.47 -9.87 -1.63
CA GLU A 124 -7.62 -11.06 -1.77
C GLU A 124 -6.77 -11.05 -3.04
N ARG A 125 -7.34 -10.62 -4.17
CA ARG A 125 -6.61 -10.48 -5.44
C ARG A 125 -5.52 -9.41 -5.37
N THR A 126 -5.86 -8.23 -4.86
CA THR A 126 -4.88 -7.14 -4.73
C THR A 126 -3.82 -7.45 -3.68
N LYS A 127 -4.16 -8.15 -2.58
CA LYS A 127 -3.21 -8.67 -1.58
C LYS A 127 -2.19 -9.60 -2.23
N LYS A 128 -2.63 -10.60 -3.01
CA LYS A 128 -1.71 -11.55 -3.68
C LYS A 128 -0.68 -10.85 -4.56
N VAL A 129 -1.10 -9.87 -5.35
CA VAL A 129 -0.20 -9.10 -6.22
C VAL A 129 0.67 -8.13 -5.42
N GLY A 130 0.04 -7.37 -4.53
CA GLY A 130 0.69 -6.32 -3.75
C GLY A 130 1.69 -6.86 -2.73
N ALA A 131 1.33 -7.88 -1.96
CA ALA A 131 2.18 -8.44 -0.91
C ALA A 131 3.46 -9.02 -1.48
N ARG A 132 3.38 -9.60 -2.69
CA ARG A 132 4.54 -10.16 -3.38
C ARG A 132 5.59 -9.10 -3.71
N TYR A 133 5.18 -7.94 -4.24
CA TYR A 133 6.10 -6.98 -4.86
C TYR A 133 6.21 -5.64 -4.14
N VAL A 134 5.11 -5.14 -3.54
CA VAL A 134 5.00 -3.75 -3.12
C VAL A 134 5.51 -3.52 -1.71
N VAL A 135 5.18 -4.43 -0.77
CA VAL A 135 5.62 -4.32 0.64
C VAL A 135 7.14 -4.25 0.73
N GLY A 136 7.84 -5.26 0.20
CA GLY A 136 9.31 -5.27 0.24
C GLY A 136 9.95 -4.12 -0.55
N ALA A 137 9.30 -3.62 -1.60
CA ALA A 137 9.81 -2.49 -2.37
C ALA A 137 9.71 -1.17 -1.58
N LEU A 138 8.53 -0.85 -1.03
CA LEU A 138 8.35 0.34 -0.20
C LEU A 138 9.27 0.31 1.03
N TYR A 139 9.37 -0.85 1.69
CA TYR A 139 10.31 -1.06 2.79
C TYR A 139 11.75 -0.74 2.37
N GLY A 140 12.17 -1.22 1.20
CA GLY A 140 13.52 -1.01 0.68
C GLY A 140 13.82 0.46 0.38
N ASP A 141 12.89 1.16 -0.26
CA ASP A 141 13.06 2.58 -0.61
C ASP A 141 13.12 3.50 0.60
N MET A 142 12.48 3.08 1.71
CA MET A 142 12.51 3.78 3.00
C MET A 142 13.61 3.24 3.94
N GLU A 143 14.53 2.44 3.40
CA GLU A 143 15.67 1.84 4.11
C GLU A 143 15.28 1.02 5.36
N GLY A 144 14.06 0.50 5.43
CA GLY A 144 13.53 -0.23 6.59
C GLY A 144 13.26 0.64 7.82
N SER A 145 13.01 1.94 7.60
CA SER A 145 12.80 2.91 8.68
C SER A 145 11.34 3.04 9.11
N ILE A 146 10.38 2.75 8.22
CA ILE A 146 8.95 3.00 8.45
C ILE A 146 8.25 1.86 9.20
N TYR A 147 8.56 0.62 8.83
CA TYR A 147 7.93 -0.58 9.39
C TYR A 147 8.83 -1.79 9.22
N GLU A 148 8.54 -2.83 9.98
CA GLU A 148 8.92 -4.22 9.70
C GLU A 148 7.72 -5.00 9.17
N PHE A 149 7.98 -6.14 8.52
CA PHE A 149 6.93 -7.02 8.00
C PHE A 149 7.39 -8.48 7.95
N ASP A 150 6.43 -9.40 8.00
CA ASP A 150 6.62 -10.81 7.62
C ASP A 150 5.47 -11.25 6.71
N LYS A 151 5.80 -11.65 5.47
CA LYS A 151 4.83 -12.11 4.46
C LYS A 151 4.26 -13.50 4.75
N ARG A 152 4.88 -14.28 5.64
CA ARG A 152 4.44 -15.63 6.00
C ARG A 152 3.34 -15.59 7.05
N THR A 153 3.47 -14.68 8.00
CA THR A 153 2.48 -14.40 9.04
C THR A 153 1.59 -13.20 8.70
N GLU A 154 1.77 -12.61 7.53
CA GLU A 154 0.96 -11.53 6.96
C GLU A 154 0.74 -10.33 7.90
N TYR A 155 1.83 -9.77 8.44
CA TYR A 155 1.77 -8.57 9.27
C TYR A 155 2.73 -7.47 8.84
N ILE A 156 2.38 -6.24 9.20
CA ILE A 156 3.24 -5.04 9.17
C ILE A 156 3.24 -4.45 10.59
N LYS A 157 4.40 -4.10 11.12
CA LYS A 157 4.51 -3.40 12.40
C LYS A 157 5.24 -2.09 12.21
N PHE A 158 4.63 -0.99 12.63
CA PHE A 158 5.24 0.31 12.50
C PHE A 158 6.46 0.47 13.41
N ASN A 159 7.44 1.24 12.92
CA ASN A 159 8.41 1.87 13.78
C ASN A 159 7.70 2.90 14.69
N SER A 160 7.95 2.84 15.99
CA SER A 160 7.28 3.70 16.97
C SER A 160 7.51 5.20 16.73
N SER A 161 8.74 5.62 16.41
CA SER A 161 9.04 7.03 16.09
C SER A 161 8.28 7.50 14.85
N MET A 162 8.24 6.66 13.81
CA MET A 162 7.50 6.95 12.58
C MET A 162 5.99 7.01 12.82
N TYR A 163 5.44 6.08 13.60
CA TYR A 163 4.03 6.05 13.96
C TYR A 163 3.60 7.35 14.68
N ILE A 164 4.35 7.74 15.72
CA ILE A 164 4.09 8.97 16.49
C ILE A 164 4.14 10.19 15.56
N PHE A 165 5.16 10.26 14.71
CA PHE A 165 5.30 11.33 13.74
C PHE A 165 4.11 11.40 12.77
N LEU A 166 3.73 10.29 12.17
CA LEU A 166 2.62 10.25 11.21
C LEU A 166 1.29 10.59 11.88
N GLN A 167 1.07 10.21 13.15
CA GLN A 167 -0.11 10.64 13.90
C GLN A 167 -0.14 12.16 14.13
N LYS A 168 1.01 12.77 14.39
CA LYS A 168 1.12 14.21 14.65
C LYS A 168 0.83 15.08 13.41
N TYR A 169 1.17 14.60 12.22
CA TYR A 169 1.14 15.37 10.96
C TYR A 169 0.11 14.87 9.94
N ARG A 170 -0.88 14.09 10.36
CA ARG A 170 -1.91 13.53 9.47
C ARG A 170 -2.96 14.56 9.04
#